data_AF-A0A7D9DH03-F1
#
_entry.id   AF-A0A7D9DH03-F1
#
_cell.length_a   1.000
_cell.length_b   1.000
_cell.length_c   1.000
_cell.angle_alpha   90.00
_cell.angle_beta   90.00
_cell.angle_gamma   90.00
#
_symmetry.space_group_name_H-M   'P 1'
#
loop_
_entity.id
_entity.type
_entity.pdbx_description
1 polymer ?
#
loop_
_entity_poly.entity_id
_entity_poly.type
_entity_poly.pdbx_seq_one_letter_code
_entity_poly.pdbx_strand_id
1 'polypeptide(L)'
;FTGVIFVDEATKEKAAFNKSGPAVTFSGNYNKKADVFRLWTAQGVASTDYKYQMLICDTDFYKGLHFSGYIDGCFKECDVWCNDNNSPYFRTSPVSYPDYQGVAFNENGHRMLSNRLISAGIR
;
A
#
# COMPACT_ATOMS: atom_id res chain seq x y z
N PHE A 1 6.08 12.63 -7.26
CA PHE A 1 5.54 11.50 -8.02
C PHE A 1 4.02 11.57 -8.04
N THR A 2 3.43 11.12 -9.14
CA THR A 2 1.98 11.03 -9.37
C THR A 2 1.54 9.60 -9.68
N GLY A 3 2.48 8.69 -9.87
CA GLY A 3 2.23 7.27 -10.15
C GLY A 3 3.10 6.37 -9.29
N VAL A 4 2.53 5.25 -8.88
CA VAL A 4 3.23 4.13 -8.26
C VAL A 4 2.81 2.86 -8.98
N ILE A 5 3.75 1.95 -9.24
CA ILE A 5 3.46 0.62 -9.79
C ILE A 5 4.06 -0.45 -8.89
N PHE A 6 3.30 -1.51 -8.66
CA PHE A 6 3.76 -2.76 -8.07
C PHE A 6 3.77 -3.83 -9.16
N VAL A 7 4.83 -4.62 -9.20
CA VAL A 7 4.98 -5.75 -10.11
C VAL A 7 5.24 -6.99 -9.28
N ASP A 8 4.42 -8.02 -9.49
CA ASP A 8 4.74 -9.34 -8.99
C ASP A 8 5.77 -9.99 -9.90
N GLU A 9 6.95 -10.33 -9.38
CA GLU A 9 8.02 -10.83 -10.23
C GLU A 9 7.82 -12.29 -10.68
N ALA A 10 6.95 -13.05 -10.01
CA ALA A 10 6.64 -14.41 -10.40
C ALA A 10 5.55 -14.43 -11.51
N THR A 11 4.41 -13.77 -11.29
CA THR A 11 3.28 -13.78 -12.24
C THR A 11 3.40 -12.71 -13.32
N LYS A 12 4.30 -11.72 -13.14
CA LYS A 12 4.44 -10.52 -13.99
C LYS A 12 3.20 -9.62 -14.03
N GLU A 13 2.26 -9.85 -13.11
CA GLU A 13 1.11 -8.99 -12.93
C GLU A 13 1.52 -7.62 -12.40
N LYS A 14 0.73 -6.61 -12.77
CA LYS A 14 1.04 -5.21 -12.47
C LYS A 14 -0.18 -4.53 -11.91
N ALA A 15 0.01 -3.82 -10.81
CA ALA A 15 -0.97 -2.91 -10.25
C ALA A 15 -0.37 -1.50 -10.24
N ALA A 16 -1.09 -0.53 -10.79
CA ALA A 16 -0.64 0.86 -10.82
C ALA A 16 -1.65 1.75 -10.11
N PHE A 17 -1.13 2.76 -9.42
CA PHE A 17 -1.91 3.72 -8.65
C PHE A 17 -1.55 5.12 -9.13
N ASN A 18 -2.56 5.86 -9.57
CA ASN A 18 -2.39 7.22 -10.09
C ASN A 18 -3.08 8.23 -9.18
N LYS A 19 -2.36 9.31 -8.90
CA LYS A 19 -2.82 10.45 -8.13
C LYS A 19 -3.46 11.47 -9.05
N SER A 20 -4.66 11.92 -8.70
CA SER A 20 -5.22 13.15 -9.25
C SER A 20 -4.72 14.36 -8.45
N GLY A 21 -4.33 15.43 -9.14
CA GLY A 21 -3.87 16.68 -8.52
C GLY A 21 -2.35 16.76 -8.30
N PRO A 22 -1.88 17.49 -7.26
CA PRO A 22 -0.47 17.76 -7.05
C PRO A 22 0.37 16.49 -6.83
N ALA A 23 1.62 16.55 -7.28
CA ALA A 23 2.59 15.48 -7.05
C ALA A 23 2.94 15.32 -5.57
N VAL A 24 3.17 14.08 -5.15
CA VAL A 24 3.63 13.73 -3.80
C VAL A 24 5.15 13.75 -3.75
N THR A 25 5.73 14.20 -2.63
CA THR A 25 7.16 14.03 -2.34
C THR A 25 7.33 12.97 -1.26
N PHE A 26 8.45 12.24 -1.30
CA PHE A 26 8.77 11.28 -0.26
C PHE A 26 8.82 11.93 1.13
N SER A 27 9.57 13.03 1.26
CA SER A 27 9.71 13.77 2.52
C SER A 27 8.37 14.28 3.05
N GLY A 28 7.43 14.63 2.18
CA GLY A 28 6.09 15.05 2.57
C GLY A 28 5.21 13.90 3.08
N ASN A 29 5.53 12.64 2.76
CA ASN A 29 4.70 11.47 3.04
C ASN A 29 5.24 10.52 4.11
N TYR A 30 6.54 10.57 4.42
CA TYR A 30 7.14 9.70 5.44
C TYR A 30 6.42 9.82 6.78
N ASN A 31 5.97 8.67 7.29
CA ASN A 31 5.31 8.52 8.59
C ASN A 31 4.06 9.41 8.75
N LYS A 32 3.42 9.77 7.64
CA LYS A 32 2.15 10.50 7.66
C LYS A 32 0.97 9.57 7.51
N LYS A 33 -0.17 10.02 8.03
CA LYS A 33 -1.47 9.42 7.76
C LYS A 33 -1.78 9.48 6.27
N ALA A 34 -2.47 8.47 5.76
CA ALA A 34 -2.72 8.33 4.34
C ALA A 34 -3.65 9.43 3.75
N ASP A 35 -4.32 10.24 4.58
CA ASP A 35 -5.22 11.30 4.14
C ASP A 35 -4.50 12.52 3.55
N VAL A 36 -3.23 12.74 3.94
CA VAL A 36 -2.42 13.90 3.53
C VAL A 36 -2.40 14.09 2.01
N PHE A 37 -2.31 12.99 1.25
CA PHE A 37 -2.31 13.04 -0.22
C PHE A 37 -3.57 12.46 -0.85
N ARG A 38 -4.66 12.35 -0.09
CA ARG A 38 -5.97 11.86 -0.56
C ARG A 38 -5.87 10.48 -1.21
N LEU A 39 -6.96 10.10 -1.86
CA LEU A 39 -7.11 8.80 -2.48
C LEU A 39 -6.54 8.76 -3.90
N TRP A 40 -6.15 7.55 -4.30
CA TRP A 40 -5.51 7.18 -5.56
C TRP A 40 -6.46 6.29 -6.38
N THR A 41 -6.33 6.37 -7.70
CA THR A 41 -7.08 5.54 -8.64
C THR A 41 -6.22 4.36 -9.08
N ALA A 42 -6.75 3.14 -8.93
CA ALA A 42 -6.08 1.92 -9.34
C ALA A 42 -6.25 1.59 -10.83
N GLN A 43 -5.30 0.83 -11.34
CA GLN A 43 -5.24 0.25 -12.69
C GLN A 43 -4.53 -1.11 -12.64
N GLY A 44 -4.67 -1.89 -13.71
CA GLY A 44 -4.06 -3.22 -13.81
C GLY A 44 -4.86 -4.25 -13.02
N VAL A 45 -4.18 -5.11 -12.27
CA VAL A 45 -4.84 -6.21 -11.52
C VAL A 45 -5.52 -5.75 -10.23
N ALA A 46 -5.23 -4.55 -9.75
CA ALA A 46 -5.88 -3.99 -8.56
C ALA A 46 -7.37 -3.75 -8.80
N SER A 47 -8.23 -4.22 -7.88
CA SER A 47 -9.68 -4.01 -7.97
C SER A 47 -10.01 -2.51 -8.09
N THR A 48 -10.98 -2.18 -8.93
CA THR A 48 -11.47 -0.81 -9.13
C THR A 48 -12.66 -0.46 -8.22
N ASP A 49 -13.12 -1.41 -7.41
CA ASP A 49 -14.20 -1.21 -6.43
C ASP A 49 -13.78 -0.30 -5.27
N TYR A 50 -12.46 -0.14 -5.09
CA TYR A 50 -11.87 0.68 -4.06
C TYR A 50 -11.21 1.92 -4.64
N LYS A 51 -11.28 3.00 -3.87
CA LYS A 51 -10.26 4.05 -3.91
C LYS A 51 -9.11 3.63 -3.02
N TYR A 52 -7.88 3.97 -3.39
CA TYR A 52 -6.70 3.50 -2.70
C TYR A 52 -6.04 4.60 -1.88
N GLN A 53 -5.38 4.21 -0.80
CA GLN A 53 -4.64 5.09 0.09
C GLN A 53 -3.20 4.60 0.18
N MET A 54 -2.25 5.53 0.35
CA MET A 54 -0.81 5.26 0.33
C MET A 54 -0.17 5.62 1.66
N LEU A 55 0.72 4.76 2.12
CA LEU A 55 1.63 5.00 3.23
C LEU A 55 3.08 4.80 2.77
N ILE A 56 3.95 5.69 3.22
CA ILE A 56 5.41 5.50 3.20
C ILE A 56 5.86 5.58 4.65
N CYS A 57 6.41 4.48 5.16
CA CYS A 57 6.74 4.36 6.57
C CYS A 57 8.22 4.04 6.78
N ASP A 58 8.72 4.55 7.89
CA ASP A 58 9.97 4.18 8.54
C ASP A 58 9.70 4.17 10.06
N THR A 59 8.94 3.17 10.52
CA THR A 59 8.64 2.93 11.95
C THR A 59 9.13 1.54 12.36
N ASP A 60 9.11 1.23 13.66
CA ASP A 60 9.48 -0.10 14.15
C ASP A 60 8.46 -1.18 13.75
N PHE A 61 7.22 -0.80 13.45
CA PHE A 61 6.18 -1.69 12.94
C PHE A 61 6.34 -1.95 11.44
N TYR A 62 6.37 -0.89 10.63
CA TYR A 62 6.37 -1.01 9.18
C TYR A 62 7.38 -0.07 8.53
N LYS A 63 8.17 -0.63 7.61
CA LYS A 63 9.13 0.12 6.78
C LYS A 63 8.88 -0.20 5.31
N GLY A 64 8.62 0.83 4.52
CA GLY A 64 8.40 0.69 3.08
C GLY A 64 7.12 1.35 2.58
N LEU A 65 6.67 0.87 1.42
CA LEU A 65 5.55 1.41 0.66
C LEU A 65 4.34 0.48 0.73
N HIS A 66 3.21 1.04 1.15
CA HIS A 66 1.96 0.31 1.35
C HIS A 66 0.81 1.05 0.65
N PHE A 67 0.15 0.37 -0.28
CA PHE A 67 -1.16 0.75 -0.81
C PHE A 67 -2.23 -0.21 -0.32
N SER A 68 -3.38 0.32 0.08
CA SER A 68 -4.56 -0.51 0.36
C SER A 68 -5.84 0.21 -0.02
N GLY A 69 -6.94 -0.52 -0.07
CA GLY A 69 -8.25 0.08 -0.24
C GLY A 69 -8.61 1.02 0.92
N TYR A 70 -9.41 2.02 0.61
CA TYR A 70 -10.06 2.89 1.58
C TYR A 70 -11.47 2.35 1.84
N ILE A 71 -11.70 1.92 3.08
CA ILE A 71 -12.98 1.38 3.54
C ILE A 71 -13.42 2.12 4.79
N ASP A 72 -14.74 2.18 5.00
CA ASP A 72 -15.38 2.62 6.25
C ASP A 72 -14.91 3.97 6.80
N GLY A 73 -14.51 4.90 5.92
CA GLY A 73 -14.06 6.22 6.34
C GLY A 73 -12.66 6.26 7.00
N CYS A 74 -11.91 5.15 6.99
CA CYS A 74 -10.67 5.03 7.75
C CYS A 74 -9.41 5.24 6.89
N PHE A 75 -8.70 6.33 7.17
CA PHE A 75 -7.34 6.53 6.67
C PHE A 75 -6.33 5.85 7.61
N LYS A 76 -5.53 4.94 7.06
CA LYS A 76 -4.51 4.21 7.78
C LYS A 76 -3.34 5.11 8.18
N GLU A 77 -2.64 4.67 9.21
CA GLU A 77 -1.38 5.23 9.69
C GLU A 77 -0.34 4.09 9.70
N CYS A 78 0.94 4.42 9.86
CA CYS A 78 2.00 3.41 9.76
C CYS A 78 1.79 2.25 10.73
N ASP A 79 1.39 2.55 11.97
CA ASP A 79 1.22 1.57 13.04
C ASP A 79 -0.26 1.18 13.28
N VAL A 80 -1.20 1.71 12.49
CA VAL A 80 -2.66 1.49 12.64
C VAL A 80 -3.31 1.27 11.28
N TRP A 81 -3.65 0.01 10.97
CA TRP A 81 -4.25 -0.38 9.68
C TRP A 81 -5.77 -0.56 9.73
N CYS A 82 -6.43 0.06 10.71
CA CYS A 82 -7.90 0.11 10.83
C CYS A 82 -8.60 -1.26 10.98
N ASN A 83 -7.91 -2.34 11.35
CA ASN A 83 -8.48 -3.70 11.34
C ASN A 83 -9.11 -4.08 9.98
N ASP A 84 -8.58 -3.52 8.88
CA ASP A 84 -9.10 -3.73 7.54
C ASP A 84 -8.73 -5.14 7.05
N ASN A 85 -9.66 -6.07 7.27
CA ASN A 85 -9.57 -7.47 6.86
C ASN A 85 -10.21 -7.74 5.49
N ASN A 86 -10.64 -6.69 4.76
CA ASN A 86 -11.46 -6.83 3.55
C ASN A 86 -10.77 -6.31 2.29
N SER A 87 -10.11 -5.16 2.37
CA SER A 87 -9.60 -4.50 1.16
C SER A 87 -8.29 -5.16 0.67
N PRO A 88 -7.96 -5.03 -0.64
CA PRO A 88 -6.70 -5.52 -1.17
C PRO A 88 -5.54 -4.63 -0.76
N TYR A 89 -4.39 -5.25 -0.46
CA TYR A 89 -3.15 -4.61 -0.06
C TYR A 89 -2.05 -4.87 -1.10
N PHE A 90 -1.17 -3.88 -1.21
CA PHE A 90 0.10 -3.92 -1.94
C PHE A 90 1.16 -3.36 -0.99
N ARG A 91 1.81 -4.23 -0.23
CA ARG A 91 2.76 -3.82 0.81
C ARG A 91 3.95 -4.76 0.89
N THR A 92 5.10 -4.19 1.23
CA THR A 92 6.27 -4.96 1.66
C THR A 92 6.01 -5.68 2.99
N SER A 93 6.96 -6.53 3.42
CA SER A 93 6.88 -7.17 4.74
C SER A 93 7.06 -6.13 5.86
N PRO A 94 6.31 -6.23 6.96
CA PRO A 94 6.52 -5.42 8.16
C PRO A 94 7.78 -5.85 8.90
N VAL A 95 8.25 -4.99 9.79
CA VAL A 95 9.51 -5.18 10.53
C VAL A 95 9.25 -5.93 11.83
N SER A 96 8.27 -5.52 12.60
CA SER A 96 7.85 -6.19 13.83
C SER A 96 6.48 -6.86 13.66
N TYR A 97 6.16 -7.78 14.56
CA TYR A 97 4.92 -8.59 14.60
C TYR A 97 4.85 -9.75 13.58
N PRO A 98 5.11 -10.99 14.04
CA PRO A 98 5.02 -12.20 13.21
C PRO A 98 3.68 -12.36 12.48
N ASP A 99 2.59 -11.90 13.10
CA ASP A 99 1.22 -12.03 12.59
C ASP A 99 0.95 -11.24 11.31
N TYR A 100 1.88 -10.39 10.87
CA TYR A 100 1.79 -9.62 9.62
C TYR A 100 2.94 -9.87 8.65
N GLN A 101 3.82 -10.84 8.93
CA GLN A 101 4.95 -11.15 8.07
C GLN A 101 4.55 -11.48 6.64
N GLY A 102 5.49 -11.30 5.71
CA GLY A 102 5.28 -11.58 4.30
C GLY A 102 4.75 -10.37 3.53
N VAL A 103 4.67 -10.54 2.22
CA VAL A 103 4.39 -9.48 1.26
C VAL A 103 2.97 -9.62 0.74
N ALA A 104 2.21 -8.53 0.68
CA ALA A 104 0.87 -8.54 0.09
C ALA A 104 0.92 -8.00 -1.34
N PHE A 105 0.28 -8.70 -2.26
CA PHE A 105 0.05 -8.25 -3.62
C PHE A 105 -1.37 -8.62 -4.05
N ASN A 106 -2.25 -7.62 -4.12
CA ASN A 106 -3.66 -7.77 -4.51
C ASN A 106 -4.45 -8.78 -3.65
N GLU A 107 -4.12 -8.85 -2.37
CA GLU A 107 -4.81 -9.67 -1.38
C GLU A 107 -4.85 -8.92 -0.05
N ASN A 108 -5.71 -9.32 0.89
CA ASN A 108 -5.74 -8.64 2.18
C ASN A 108 -4.44 -8.91 2.96
N GLY A 109 -3.78 -7.81 3.34
CA GLY A 109 -2.50 -7.82 4.03
C GLY A 109 -2.59 -7.63 5.55
N HIS A 110 -3.78 -7.63 6.15
CA HIS A 110 -3.95 -7.52 7.60
C HIS A 110 -3.82 -8.89 8.29
N ARG A 111 -2.85 -9.69 7.84
CA ARG A 111 -2.58 -11.05 8.29
C ARG A 111 -1.18 -11.49 7.85
N MET A 112 -0.76 -12.67 8.30
CA MET A 112 0.48 -13.31 7.88
C MET A 112 0.32 -13.84 6.46
N LEU A 113 1.32 -13.56 5.62
CA LEU A 113 1.41 -13.95 4.22
C LEU A 113 2.75 -14.64 3.94
N SER A 114 2.87 -15.23 2.77
CA SER A 114 4.13 -15.83 2.32
C SER A 114 5.14 -14.76 1.86
N ASN A 115 6.41 -15.18 1.80
CA ASN A 115 7.43 -14.37 1.17
C ASN A 115 7.25 -14.36 -0.35
N ARG A 116 7.37 -13.18 -0.94
CA ARG A 116 7.15 -12.97 -2.38
C ARG A 116 8.08 -11.86 -2.87
N LEU A 117 8.61 -12.02 -4.09
CA LEU A 117 9.41 -10.98 -4.71
C LEU A 117 8.50 -10.02 -5.47
N ILE A 118 8.48 -8.76 -5.04
CA ILE A 118 7.77 -7.68 -5.70
C ILE A 118 8.74 -6.53 -6.01
N SER A 119 8.50 -5.85 -7.13
CA SER A 119 9.18 -4.60 -7.47
C SER A 119 8.20 -3.44 -7.35
N ALA A 120 8.66 -2.31 -6.81
CA ALA A 120 7.90 -1.07 -6.76
C ALA A 120 8.60 0.01 -7.61
N GLY A 121 7.85 0.63 -8.51
CA GLY A 121 8.30 1.75 -9.35
C GLY A 121 7.52 3.02 -9.02
N ILE A 122 8.19 4.17 -9.09
CA ILE A 122 7.61 5.47 -8.76
C ILE A 122 7.84 6.42 -9.93
N ARG A 123 6.78 7.14 -10.35
CA ARG A 123 6.74 8.04 -11.51
C ARG A 123 6.20 9.41 -11.12
#